data_AF-A0ABD1AFJ3-F1
#
_entry.id   AF-A0ABD1AFJ3-F1
#
_cell.length_a   1.000
_cell.length_b   1.000
_cell.length_c   1.000
_cell.angle_alpha   90.00
_cell.angle_beta   90.00
_cell.angle_gamma   90.00
#
_symmetry.space_group_name_H-M   'P 1'
#
loop_
_entity.id
_entity.type
_entity.pdbx_description
1 polymer ?
#
loop_
_entity_poly.entity_id
_entity_poly.type
_entity_poly.pdbx_seq_one_letter_code
_entity_poly.pdbx_strand_id
1 'polypeptide(L)'
;MKIPKQTLWKELNMSVKVGSSKGWVALSNLNDLKLHLTNVFNPFASSSRKVLISLPPVEKIYRGSIARVWNVAFSASPDEEDCVVAAKLNAPFISLCRPGDSEWTYIETPMSFFTSVVMYSKRDRRFYLLSSNISGTDLIKTCSDFPPVSLYQRFPFSDIPKSTKDLIQSCVLRNQYLVEAPSGESFIVFW
;
A
#
# COMPACT_ATOMS: atom_id res chain seq x y z
N MET A 1 -25.14 -21.65 -16.77
CA MET A 1 -23.82 -21.51 -16.14
C MET A 1 -23.93 -20.49 -15.00
N LYS A 2 -23.98 -20.92 -13.73
CA LYS A 2 -24.10 -20.00 -12.59
C LYS A 2 -22.76 -19.28 -12.43
N ILE A 3 -22.79 -17.96 -12.47
CA ILE A 3 -21.61 -17.11 -12.25
C ILE A 3 -21.15 -17.32 -10.78
N PRO A 4 -19.86 -17.54 -10.48
CA PRO A 4 -19.35 -17.77 -9.12
C PRO A 4 -19.47 -16.55 -8.16
N LYS A 5 -20.22 -15.52 -8.55
CA LYS A 5 -20.41 -14.26 -7.80
C LYS A 5 -20.88 -14.46 -6.35
N GLN A 6 -21.72 -15.45 -6.06
CA GLN A 6 -22.34 -15.58 -4.72
C GLN A 6 -21.34 -15.88 -3.59
N THR A 7 -20.27 -16.63 -3.85
CA THR A 7 -19.27 -16.98 -2.82
C THR A 7 -18.34 -15.80 -2.55
N LEU A 8 -17.90 -15.11 -3.61
CA LEU A 8 -17.05 -13.91 -3.53
C LEU A 8 -17.68 -12.81 -2.66
N TRP A 9 -18.98 -12.53 -2.82
CA TRP A 9 -19.64 -11.48 -2.02
C TRP A 9 -19.81 -11.85 -0.54
N LYS A 10 -19.83 -13.14 -0.20
CA LYS A 10 -19.85 -13.58 1.20
C LYS A 10 -18.50 -13.35 1.87
N GLU A 11 -17.40 -13.67 1.20
CA GLU A 11 -16.04 -13.46 1.73
C GLU A 11 -15.69 -11.97 1.83
N LEU A 12 -16.19 -11.14 0.91
CA LEU A 12 -16.00 -9.69 0.94
C LEU A 12 -17.03 -8.94 1.79
N ASN A 13 -17.92 -9.65 2.48
CA ASN A 13 -18.88 -9.01 3.37
C ASN A 13 -18.15 -8.25 4.49
N MET A 14 -18.64 -7.07 4.87
CA MET A 14 -17.99 -6.20 5.87
C MET A 14 -16.55 -5.79 5.53
N SER A 15 -16.15 -5.81 4.26
CA SER A 15 -14.83 -5.35 3.82
C SER A 15 -14.84 -3.88 3.37
N VAL A 16 -13.78 -3.16 3.72
CA VAL A 16 -13.53 -1.77 3.29
C VAL A 16 -12.36 -1.70 2.32
N LYS A 17 -12.46 -0.87 1.29
CA LYS A 17 -11.35 -0.62 0.37
C LYS A 17 -10.24 0.13 1.10
N VAL A 18 -9.02 -0.41 1.05
CA VAL A 18 -7.83 0.22 1.63
C VAL A 18 -6.81 0.63 0.57
N GLY A 19 -6.95 0.17 -0.67
CA GLY A 19 -6.11 0.65 -1.76
C GLY A 19 -6.26 -0.13 -3.05
N SER A 20 -5.44 0.21 -4.02
CA SER A 20 -5.32 -0.51 -5.28
C SER A 20 -3.91 -0.39 -5.81
N SER A 21 -3.39 -1.45 -6.41
CA SER A 21 -2.06 -1.47 -7.02
C SER A 21 -2.02 -2.53 -8.12
N LYS A 22 -1.31 -2.25 -9.22
CA LYS A 22 -1.10 -3.17 -10.35
C LYS A 22 -2.40 -3.79 -10.94
N GLY A 23 -3.51 -3.05 -10.94
CA GLY A 23 -4.79 -3.54 -11.46
C GLY A 23 -5.61 -4.39 -10.46
N TRP A 24 -5.14 -4.50 -9.23
CA TRP A 24 -5.81 -5.19 -8.13
C TRP A 24 -6.29 -4.20 -7.08
N VAL A 25 -7.39 -4.54 -6.40
CA VAL A 25 -7.97 -3.80 -5.29
C VAL A 25 -7.73 -4.58 -4.00
N ALA A 26 -7.26 -3.89 -2.96
CA ALA A 26 -7.16 -4.43 -1.61
C ALA A 26 -8.35 -4.01 -0.76
N LEU A 27 -8.95 -5.00 -0.12
CA LEU A 27 -10.10 -4.88 0.75
C LEU A 27 -9.71 -5.45 2.12
N SER A 28 -9.86 -4.66 3.18
CA SER A 28 -9.64 -5.12 4.56
C SER A 28 -10.98 -5.55 5.13
N ASN A 29 -11.07 -6.80 5.58
CA ASN A 29 -12.24 -7.28 6.30
C ASN A 29 -12.25 -6.71 7.72
N LEU A 30 -13.38 -6.15 8.16
CA LEU A 30 -13.47 -5.53 9.49
C LEU A 30 -13.64 -6.53 10.63
N ASN A 31 -14.03 -7.78 10.33
CA ASN A 31 -14.31 -8.79 11.34
C ASN A 31 -13.09 -9.67 11.63
N ASP A 32 -12.49 -10.25 10.59
CA ASP A 32 -11.36 -11.18 10.72
C ASP A 32 -10.00 -10.53 10.40
N LEU A 33 -9.99 -9.23 10.09
CA LEU A 33 -8.81 -8.41 9.84
C LEU A 33 -7.94 -8.90 8.67
N LYS A 34 -8.45 -9.81 7.84
CA LYS A 34 -7.75 -10.29 6.66
C LYS A 34 -7.73 -9.23 5.57
N LEU A 35 -6.65 -9.27 4.79
CA LEU A 35 -6.52 -8.46 3.60
C LEU A 35 -6.83 -9.30 2.36
N HIS A 36 -7.87 -8.92 1.64
CA HIS A 36 -8.33 -9.55 0.43
C HIS A 36 -7.88 -8.76 -0.79
N LEU A 37 -7.18 -9.41 -1.71
CA LEU A 37 -6.74 -8.84 -2.98
C LEU A 37 -7.63 -9.37 -4.10
N THR A 38 -8.22 -8.48 -4.89
CA THR A 38 -9.08 -8.89 -5.99
C THR A 38 -8.91 -8.06 -7.24
N ASN A 39 -8.93 -8.72 -8.40
CA ASN A 39 -8.96 -8.09 -9.71
C ASN A 39 -10.38 -8.06 -10.32
N VAL A 40 -11.43 -8.39 -9.55
CA VAL A 40 -12.81 -8.45 -10.05
C VAL A 40 -13.27 -7.11 -10.65
N PHE A 41 -12.68 -6.00 -10.19
CA PHE A 41 -12.95 -4.64 -10.67
C PHE A 41 -12.10 -4.24 -11.87
N ASN A 42 -11.15 -5.06 -12.31
CA ASN A 42 -10.34 -4.80 -13.49
C ASN A 42 -11.15 -5.16 -14.74
N PRO A 43 -11.54 -4.18 -15.59
CA PRO A 43 -12.33 -4.46 -16.79
C PRO A 43 -11.53 -5.24 -17.84
N PHE A 44 -10.20 -5.23 -17.76
CA PHE A 44 -9.30 -5.95 -18.65
C PHE A 44 -8.95 -7.35 -18.14
N ALA A 45 -9.40 -7.73 -16.94
CA ALA A 45 -9.23 -9.09 -16.45
C ALA A 45 -10.20 -10.03 -17.18
N SER A 46 -9.67 -11.13 -17.75
CA SER A 46 -10.50 -12.18 -18.32
C SER A 46 -11.51 -12.69 -17.28
N SER A 47 -12.75 -12.94 -17.67
CA SER A 47 -13.81 -13.46 -16.79
C SER A 47 -13.43 -14.79 -16.11
N SER A 48 -12.54 -15.56 -16.75
CA SER A 48 -11.93 -16.80 -16.22
C SER A 48 -10.81 -16.58 -15.19
N ARG A 49 -10.27 -15.35 -15.07
CA ARG A 49 -9.17 -14.97 -14.17
C ARG A 49 -9.61 -14.02 -13.05
N LYS A 50 -10.91 -13.96 -12.75
CA LYS A 50 -11.39 -13.23 -11.57
C LYS A 50 -10.98 -13.98 -10.32
N VAL A 51 -10.00 -13.44 -9.62
CA VAL A 51 -9.34 -14.08 -8.49
C VAL A 51 -9.53 -13.24 -7.23
N LEU A 52 -9.69 -13.94 -6.12
CA LEU A 52 -9.65 -13.40 -4.77
C LEU A 52 -8.52 -14.12 -4.04
N ILE A 53 -7.52 -13.37 -3.60
CA ILE A 53 -6.40 -13.85 -2.79
C ILE A 53 -6.61 -13.31 -1.38
N SER A 54 -6.63 -14.20 -0.40
CA SER A 54 -6.76 -13.82 1.01
C SER A 54 -5.40 -13.94 1.69
N LEU A 55 -4.92 -12.84 2.24
CA LEU A 55 -3.72 -12.79 3.07
C LEU A 55 -4.10 -13.02 4.54
N PRO A 56 -3.12 -13.38 5.40
CA PRO A 56 -3.36 -13.53 6.83
C PRO A 56 -3.93 -12.25 7.48
N PRO A 57 -4.55 -12.36 8.67
CA PRO A 57 -5.01 -11.21 9.45
C PRO A 57 -3.88 -10.22 9.78
N VAL A 58 -4.15 -8.92 9.68
CA VAL A 58 -3.21 -7.87 10.07
C VAL A 58 -3.47 -7.46 11.53
N GLU A 59 -2.91 -8.22 12.47
CA GLU A 59 -3.21 -8.09 13.91
C GLU A 59 -2.11 -7.34 14.69
N LYS A 60 -1.83 -6.09 14.32
CA LYS A 60 -0.88 -5.27 15.09
C LYS A 60 -1.61 -4.35 16.06
N ILE A 61 -1.31 -4.45 17.36
CA ILE A 61 -1.83 -3.54 18.38
C ILE A 61 -0.91 -2.33 18.53
N TYR A 62 -1.49 -1.13 18.55
CA TYR A 62 -0.81 0.12 18.83
C TYR A 62 -1.67 1.00 19.73
N ARG A 63 -1.08 1.50 20.84
CA ARG A 63 -1.78 2.30 21.87
C ARG A 63 -3.10 1.70 22.36
N GLY A 64 -3.11 0.38 22.57
CA GLY A 64 -4.28 -0.34 23.09
C GLY A 64 -5.41 -0.55 22.08
N SER A 65 -5.20 -0.27 20.79
CA SER A 65 -6.17 -0.50 19.71
C SER A 65 -5.53 -1.24 18.55
N ILE A 66 -6.34 -1.97 17.78
CA ILE A 66 -5.90 -2.64 16.56
C ILE A 66 -5.58 -1.59 15.49
N ALA A 67 -4.36 -1.63 14.96
CA ALA A 67 -3.92 -0.79 13.87
C ALA A 67 -4.56 -1.28 12.56
N ARG A 68 -5.30 -0.40 11.91
CA ARG A 68 -5.96 -0.65 10.63
C ARG A 68 -5.02 -0.37 9.47
N VAL A 69 -5.22 -1.11 8.38
CA VAL A 69 -4.52 -0.85 7.12
C VAL A 69 -4.98 0.50 6.56
N TRP A 70 -4.02 1.40 6.41
CA TRP A 70 -4.19 2.74 5.86
C TRP A 70 -4.10 2.75 4.34
N ASN A 71 -3.04 2.13 3.79
CA ASN A 71 -2.91 1.91 2.35
C ASN A 71 -2.07 0.66 2.04
N VAL A 72 -2.05 0.26 0.78
CA VAL A 72 -1.24 -0.87 0.30
C VAL A 72 -0.41 -0.52 -0.95
N ALA A 73 0.65 -1.29 -1.19
CA ALA A 73 1.42 -1.29 -2.42
C ALA A 73 1.94 -2.69 -2.74
N PHE A 74 2.00 -3.06 -4.02
CA PHE A 74 2.45 -4.39 -4.46
C PHE A 74 3.74 -4.26 -5.28
N SER A 75 4.68 -5.19 -5.08
CA SER A 75 5.90 -5.25 -5.89
C SER A 75 5.62 -5.69 -7.33
N ALA A 76 4.66 -6.60 -7.47
CA ALA A 76 4.26 -7.26 -8.70
C ALA A 76 2.74 -7.48 -8.70
N SER A 77 2.21 -8.16 -9.71
CA SER A 77 0.82 -8.62 -9.63
C SER A 77 0.71 -9.73 -8.58
N PRO A 78 -0.31 -9.76 -7.69
CA PRO A 78 -0.47 -10.79 -6.66
C PRO A 78 -0.58 -12.24 -7.15
N ASP A 79 -0.84 -12.46 -8.43
CA ASP A 79 -0.84 -13.77 -9.10
C ASP A 79 0.51 -14.13 -9.76
N GLU A 80 1.48 -13.21 -9.75
CA GLU A 80 2.87 -13.46 -10.17
C GLU A 80 3.70 -14.00 -8.98
N GLU A 81 4.70 -14.82 -9.31
CA GLU A 81 5.67 -15.33 -8.33
C GLU A 81 6.45 -14.18 -7.68
N ASP A 82 6.82 -14.34 -6.41
CA ASP A 82 7.54 -13.34 -5.61
C ASP A 82 6.84 -11.98 -5.40
N CYS A 83 5.53 -11.90 -5.65
CA CYS A 83 4.78 -10.71 -5.30
C CYS A 83 4.83 -10.47 -3.78
N VAL A 84 5.24 -9.26 -3.40
CA VAL A 84 5.22 -8.78 -2.02
C VAL A 84 4.18 -7.69 -1.91
N VAL A 85 3.34 -7.85 -0.91
CA VAL A 85 2.28 -6.92 -0.53
C VAL A 85 2.75 -6.17 0.70
N ALA A 86 2.92 -4.87 0.54
CA ALA A 86 3.14 -3.97 1.65
C ALA A 86 1.80 -3.36 2.09
N ALA A 87 1.46 -3.53 3.35
CA ALA A 87 0.32 -2.90 4.01
C ALA A 87 0.84 -1.87 5.02
N LYS A 88 0.57 -0.61 4.76
CA LYS A 88 0.87 0.47 5.69
C LYS A 88 -0.24 0.58 6.72
N LEU A 89 0.11 0.59 8.00
CA LEU A 89 -0.85 0.73 9.08
C LEU A 89 -1.00 2.18 9.51
N ASN A 90 -2.16 2.54 10.09
CA ASN A 90 -2.35 3.79 10.84
C ASN A 90 -1.64 3.75 12.21
N ALA A 91 -0.37 3.38 12.18
CA ALA A 91 0.52 3.12 13.29
C ALA A 91 1.98 3.25 12.78
N PRO A 92 3.00 3.33 13.64
CA PRO A 92 4.41 3.40 13.21
C PRO A 92 4.95 2.05 12.70
N PHE A 93 4.16 1.34 11.88
CA PHE A 93 4.52 0.06 11.28
C PHE A 93 4.15 0.01 9.80
N ILE A 94 4.89 -0.80 9.07
CA ILE A 94 4.56 -1.33 7.76
C ILE A 94 4.62 -2.86 7.83
N SER A 95 3.64 -3.54 7.28
CA SER A 95 3.54 -5.00 7.25
C SER A 95 3.82 -5.51 5.84
N LEU A 96 4.69 -6.50 5.70
CA LEU A 96 5.03 -7.14 4.43
C LEU A 96 4.58 -8.59 4.45
N CYS A 97 4.04 -9.08 3.33
CA CYS A 97 3.54 -10.44 3.18
C CYS A 97 3.58 -10.81 1.70
N ARG A 98 3.88 -12.07 1.38
CA ARG A 98 3.63 -12.64 0.05
C ARG A 98 2.27 -13.34 0.03
N PRO A 99 1.59 -13.38 -1.12
CA PRO A 99 0.49 -14.32 -1.34
C PRO A 99 0.93 -15.75 -1.00
N GLY A 100 0.28 -16.38 -0.01
CA GLY A 100 0.61 -17.72 0.46
C GLY A 100 1.37 -17.78 1.80
N ASP A 101 1.93 -16.65 2.27
CA ASP A 101 2.53 -16.59 3.61
C ASP A 101 1.45 -16.78 4.68
N SER A 102 1.83 -17.41 5.80
CA SER A 102 0.94 -17.62 6.95
C SER A 102 0.87 -16.43 7.89
N GLU A 103 1.85 -15.53 7.84
CA GLU A 103 1.97 -14.39 8.76
C GLU A 103 2.59 -13.16 8.08
N TRP A 104 2.42 -12.00 8.71
CA TRP A 104 3.01 -10.74 8.25
C TRP A 104 4.36 -10.49 8.92
N THR A 105 5.31 -10.00 8.14
CA THR A 105 6.55 -9.42 8.66
C THR A 105 6.34 -7.94 8.94
N TYR A 106 6.46 -7.53 10.20
CA TYR A 106 6.28 -6.13 10.62
C TYR A 106 7.62 -5.40 10.68
N ILE A 107 7.69 -4.24 10.05
CA ILE A 107 8.83 -3.32 10.12
C ILE A 107 8.38 -2.06 10.86
N GLU A 108 9.15 -1.69 11.89
CA GLU A 108 8.97 -0.44 12.62
C GLU A 108 9.42 0.75 11.76
N THR A 109 8.61 1.80 11.82
CA THR A 109 8.85 3.07 11.14
C THR A 109 8.84 4.20 12.17
N PRO A 110 9.54 5.32 11.94
CA PRO A 110 9.47 6.44 12.86
C PRO A 110 8.04 6.98 13.04
N MET A 111 7.77 7.61 14.19
CA MET A 111 6.43 8.12 14.51
C MET A 111 5.90 9.16 13.51
N SER A 112 6.78 9.88 12.83
CA SER A 112 6.44 10.81 11.74
C SER A 112 5.77 10.14 10.53
N PHE A 113 5.74 8.80 10.48
CA PHE A 113 5.13 8.00 9.42
C PHE A 113 3.76 7.40 9.79
N PHE A 114 3.17 7.81 10.91
CA PHE A 114 1.90 7.26 11.42
C PHE A 114 0.78 7.21 10.36
N THR A 115 0.62 8.27 9.55
CA THR A 115 -0.34 8.36 8.44
C THR A 115 0.33 8.43 7.06
N SER A 116 1.60 8.03 6.96
CA SER A 116 2.30 7.98 5.68
C SER A 116 1.66 6.97 4.75
N VAL A 117 1.98 7.09 3.46
CA VAL A 117 1.56 6.14 2.43
C VAL A 117 2.75 5.33 1.95
N VAL A 118 2.55 4.02 1.72
CA VAL A 118 3.51 3.11 1.10
C VAL A 118 3.30 3.00 -0.40
N MET A 119 4.39 2.93 -1.15
CA MET A 119 4.42 2.73 -2.59
C MET A 119 5.57 1.79 -2.96
N TYR A 120 5.54 1.22 -4.16
CA TYR A 120 6.63 0.39 -4.67
C TYR A 120 7.22 1.01 -5.92
N SER A 121 8.54 1.17 -5.94
CA SER A 121 9.30 1.56 -7.13
C SER A 121 9.80 0.32 -7.85
N LYS A 122 9.39 0.16 -9.11
CA LYS A 122 9.90 -0.93 -9.95
C LYS A 122 11.34 -0.67 -10.33
N ARG A 123 11.70 0.60 -10.56
CA ARG A 123 13.06 1.03 -10.90
C ARG A 123 14.05 0.71 -9.77
N ASP A 124 13.71 1.09 -8.55
CA ASP A 124 14.61 1.01 -7.40
C ASP A 124 14.44 -0.30 -6.60
N ARG A 125 13.49 -1.15 -7.03
CA ARG A 125 13.13 -2.47 -6.46
C ARG A 125 12.92 -2.41 -4.95
N ARG A 126 12.17 -1.41 -4.49
CA ARG A 126 11.96 -1.14 -3.07
C ARG A 126 10.62 -0.48 -2.79
N PHE A 127 10.17 -0.62 -1.56
CA PHE A 127 9.05 0.13 -1.05
C PHE A 127 9.52 1.49 -0.53
N TYR A 128 8.70 2.50 -0.77
CA TYR A 128 8.92 3.86 -0.32
C TYR A 128 7.79 4.29 0.61
N LEU A 129 8.14 4.94 1.72
CA LEU A 129 7.20 5.67 2.55
C LEU A 129 7.30 7.17 2.26
N LEU A 130 6.16 7.79 1.97
CA LEU A 130 6.06 9.25 1.81
C LEU A 130 5.54 9.86 3.12
N SER A 131 6.37 10.61 3.82
CA SER A 131 5.92 11.44 4.95
C SER A 131 5.46 12.82 4.48
N SER A 132 4.45 13.35 5.17
CA SER A 132 3.99 14.73 5.01
C SER A 132 4.94 15.76 5.62
N ASN A 133 5.79 15.36 6.57
CA ASN A 133 6.69 16.24 7.33
C ASN A 133 8.13 15.75 7.19
N ILE A 134 9.00 16.55 6.55
CA ILE A 134 10.40 16.19 6.35
C ILE A 134 11.28 16.95 7.35
N SER A 135 11.79 16.21 8.32
CA SER A 135 13.18 16.31 8.76
C SER A 135 13.49 15.03 9.53
N GLY A 136 14.38 14.20 8.99
CA GLY A 136 14.75 12.95 9.64
C GLY A 136 15.40 11.97 8.67
N THR A 137 16.71 11.80 8.82
CA THR A 137 17.48 10.67 8.28
C THR A 137 17.27 9.44 9.16
N ASP A 138 16.01 9.05 9.38
CA ASP A 138 15.71 7.87 10.18
C ASP A 138 15.81 6.65 9.25
N LEU A 139 16.83 5.83 9.50
CA LEU A 139 17.03 4.58 8.78
C LEU A 139 15.92 3.61 9.17
N ILE A 140 15.05 3.28 8.21
CA ILE A 140 14.13 2.16 8.34
C ILE A 140 14.96 0.87 8.29
N LYS A 141 14.91 0.07 9.35
CA LYS A 141 15.53 -1.26 9.37
C LYS A 141 14.70 -2.20 8.51
N THR A 142 15.29 -2.69 7.42
CA THR A 142 14.61 -3.60 6.49
C THR A 142 14.88 -5.05 6.84
N CYS A 143 13.92 -5.93 6.55
CA CYS A 143 14.13 -7.39 6.61
C CYS A 143 14.89 -7.84 5.35
N SER A 144 15.85 -8.75 5.48
CA SER A 144 16.63 -9.29 4.34
C SER A 144 15.77 -10.04 3.33
N ASP A 145 14.66 -10.61 3.80
CA ASP A 145 13.85 -11.56 3.03
C ASP A 145 12.77 -10.84 2.21
N PHE A 146 12.71 -9.52 2.27
CA PHE A 146 11.75 -8.69 1.53
C PHE A 146 12.45 -7.54 0.81
N PRO A 147 11.84 -6.96 -0.25
CA PRO A 147 12.33 -5.74 -0.85
C PRO A 147 12.54 -4.66 0.21
N PRO A 148 13.64 -3.88 0.15
CA PRO A 148 13.91 -2.85 1.13
C PRO A 148 12.75 -1.87 1.27
N VAL A 149 12.55 -1.33 2.47
CA VAL A 149 11.67 -0.20 2.73
C VAL A 149 12.55 1.02 2.97
N SER A 150 12.32 2.09 2.22
CA SER A 150 13.11 3.32 2.29
C SER A 150 12.21 4.53 2.42
N LEU A 151 12.80 5.64 2.88
CA LEU A 151 12.13 6.92 2.86
C LEU A 151 12.17 7.47 1.43
N TYR A 152 11.02 7.92 0.93
CA TYR A 152 11.03 8.75 -0.25
C TYR A 152 11.49 10.14 0.18
N GLN A 153 12.78 10.42 0.01
CA GLN A 153 13.29 11.76 0.19
C GLN A 153 12.73 12.60 -0.96
N ARG A 154 11.71 13.40 -0.65
CA ARG A 154 11.15 14.37 -1.58
C ARG A 154 12.31 15.23 -2.05
N PHE A 155 12.55 15.27 -3.36
CA PHE A 155 13.39 16.33 -3.91
C PHE A 155 12.80 17.64 -3.41
N PRO A 156 13.62 18.54 -2.85
CA PRO A 156 13.11 19.82 -2.40
C PRO A 156 12.36 20.40 -3.60
N PHE A 157 11.14 20.84 -3.36
CA PHE A 157 10.31 21.51 -4.35
C PHE A 157 10.93 22.84 -4.80
N SER A 158 12.26 22.99 -4.80
CA SER A 158 13.02 24.20 -5.04
C SER A 158 12.45 24.97 -6.22
N ASP A 159 12.12 24.26 -7.28
CA ASP A 159 11.65 24.83 -8.55
C ASP A 159 10.13 24.96 -8.66
N ILE A 160 9.36 24.45 -7.68
CA ILE A 160 7.91 24.64 -7.65
C ILE A 160 7.59 26.08 -7.19
N PRO A 161 6.77 26.83 -7.95
CA PRO A 161 6.33 28.17 -7.56
C PRO A 161 5.72 28.18 -6.16
N LYS A 162 5.96 29.27 -5.42
CA LYS A 162 5.46 29.43 -4.05
C LYS A 162 3.94 29.26 -3.95
N SER A 163 3.19 29.80 -4.90
CA SER A 163 1.72 29.65 -4.97
C SER A 163 1.28 28.19 -5.09
N THR A 164 2.00 27.37 -5.86
CA THR A 164 1.74 25.93 -5.98
C THR A 164 2.14 25.18 -4.70
N LYS A 165 3.23 25.59 -4.03
CA LYS A 165 3.59 25.04 -2.70
C LYS A 165 2.53 25.34 -1.66
N ASP A 166 2.04 26.57 -1.61
CA ASP A 166 1.03 27.01 -0.66
C ASP A 166 -0.31 26.27 -0.89
N LEU A 167 -0.68 26.04 -2.16
CA LEU A 167 -1.82 25.18 -2.53
C LEU A 167 -1.60 23.72 -2.11
N ILE A 168 -0.40 23.17 -2.37
CA ILE A 168 0.03 21.85 -1.88
C ILE A 168 0.32 21.85 -0.38
N GLN A 169 0.14 22.94 0.36
CA GLN A 169 0.18 22.93 1.83
C GLN A 169 -1.22 23.11 2.42
N SER A 170 -2.08 23.91 1.81
CA SER A 170 -3.43 24.23 2.28
C SER A 170 -4.46 23.10 2.18
N CYS A 171 -4.34 22.18 1.21
CA CYS A 171 -5.23 21.01 1.13
C CYS A 171 -5.04 20.05 2.33
N VAL A 172 -6.02 20.01 3.24
CA VAL A 172 -5.98 19.19 4.47
C VAL A 172 -6.09 17.68 4.18
N LEU A 173 -6.78 17.30 3.10
CA LEU A 173 -6.98 15.92 2.67
C LEU A 173 -6.25 15.67 1.35
N ARG A 174 -4.91 15.57 1.38
CA ARG A 174 -4.13 15.22 0.18
C ARG A 174 -3.83 13.73 0.15
N ASN A 175 -4.25 13.06 -0.91
CA ASN A 175 -3.66 11.79 -1.28
C ASN A 175 -2.44 12.06 -2.16
N GLN A 176 -1.31 11.46 -1.81
CA GLN A 176 -0.09 11.54 -2.61
C GLN A 176 0.12 10.19 -3.28
N TYR A 177 0.45 10.20 -4.57
CA TYR A 177 0.76 9.01 -5.34
C TYR A 177 2.09 9.23 -6.07
N LEU A 178 3.08 8.37 -5.80
CA LEU A 178 4.29 8.26 -6.61
C LEU A 178 3.95 7.38 -7.80
N VAL A 179 4.10 7.96 -8.99
CA VAL A 179 3.83 7.30 -10.26
C VAL A 179 5.13 7.22 -11.03
N GLU A 180 5.43 6.05 -11.57
CA GLU A 180 6.57 5.85 -12.48
C GLU A 180 6.06 5.79 -13.91
N ALA A 181 6.62 6.62 -14.78
CA ALA A 181 6.38 6.56 -16.20
C ALA A 181 7.19 5.41 -16.84
N PRO A 182 6.78 4.91 -18.02
CA PRO A 182 7.57 3.94 -18.78
C PRO A 182 9.00 4.44 -19.12
N SER A 183 9.21 5.76 -19.15
CA SER A 183 10.52 6.40 -19.30
C SER A 183 11.47 6.18 -18.10
N GLY A 184 10.94 5.70 -16.97
CA GLY A 184 11.68 5.56 -15.71
C GLY A 184 11.66 6.82 -14.84
N GLU A 185 11.02 7.90 -15.30
CA GLU A 185 10.77 9.10 -14.52
C GLU A 185 9.72 8.85 -13.43
N SER A 186 9.88 9.50 -12.28
CA SER A 186 8.98 9.37 -11.14
C SER A 186 8.32 10.71 -10.82
N PHE A 187 7.01 10.72 -10.64
CA PHE A 187 6.21 11.91 -10.38
C PHE A 187 5.41 11.73 -9.09
N ILE A 188 5.23 12.80 -8.32
CA ILE A 188 4.26 12.81 -7.22
C ILE A 188 2.99 13.49 -7.72
N VAL A 189 1.89 12.75 -7.74
CA VAL A 189 0.56 13.24 -8.06
C VAL A 189 -0.18 13.54 -6.77
N PHE A 190 -0.78 14.72 -6.70
CA PHE A 190 -1.65 15.16 -5.62
C PHE A 190 -3.10 15.08 -6.10
N TRP A 191 -3.97 14.45 -5.32
CA TRP A 191 -5.42 14.37 -5.56
C TRP A 191 -6.20 14.63 -4.27
#